data_AF-A0A089KCF2-F1
#
_entry.id   AF-A0A089KCF2-F1
#
_cell.length_a   1.000
_cell.length_b   1.000
_cell.length_c   1.000
_cell.angle_alpha   90.00
_cell.angle_beta   90.00
_cell.angle_gamma   90.00
#
_symmetry.space_group_name_H-M   'P 1'
#
loop_
_entity.id
_entity.type
_entity.pdbx_description
1 polymer ?
#
loop_
_entity_poly.entity_id
_entity_poly.type
_entity_poly.pdbx_seq_one_letter_code
_entity_poly.pdbx_strand_id
1 'polypeptide(L)'
;MSEFTSGHILRAADRDIVRKHAVRGSVMIQLNEQYIAYLIEHTYNSGLAQEHIQLLSEEAPVLYFYNFADHEWGYQLIHQGKEIAALHIAYEYEEEMVLHTAEERYPESDLTELLLSGTLEKIREELESASVFEQKLGNLFNDSRPEQFQLLGASGEQVVQLCEILSHSFIHRNINQAMELSGKFIEILGIEEMSCIRHERVVESEEYDELF
;
A
#
# COMPACT_ATOMS: atom_id res chain seq x y z
N MET A 1 -0.31 7.21 -18.02
CA MET A 1 -0.39 7.06 -16.56
C MET A 1 0.67 6.05 -16.14
N SER A 2 1.25 6.15 -14.94
CA SER A 2 2.14 5.08 -14.45
C SER A 2 1.30 3.87 -14.12
N GLU A 3 1.74 2.68 -14.55
CA GLU A 3 1.13 1.41 -14.13
C GLU A 3 1.49 1.10 -12.66
N PHE A 4 2.53 1.74 -12.12
CA PHE A 4 3.04 1.49 -10.77
C PHE A 4 3.50 2.79 -10.13
N THR A 5 3.08 3.05 -8.89
CA THR A 5 3.60 4.14 -8.06
C THR A 5 3.97 3.62 -6.68
N SER A 6 5.07 4.13 -6.13
CA SER A 6 5.49 3.84 -4.77
C SER A 6 6.43 4.92 -4.25
N GLY A 7 6.46 5.10 -2.94
CA GLY A 7 7.36 6.04 -2.29
C GLY A 7 7.17 6.12 -0.78
N HIS A 8 8.17 6.67 -0.11
CA HIS A 8 8.09 6.95 1.32
C HIS A 8 7.67 8.40 1.50
N ILE A 9 6.54 8.64 2.17
CA ILE A 9 5.98 9.94 2.43
C ILE A 9 6.32 10.33 3.87
N LEU A 10 6.81 11.55 4.05
CA LEU A 10 7.15 12.13 5.34
C LEU A 10 6.62 13.56 5.42
N ARG A 11 6.66 14.15 6.61
CA ARG A 11 6.35 15.56 6.76
C ARG A 11 7.44 16.40 6.11
N ALA A 12 7.04 17.49 5.46
CA ALA A 12 7.97 18.47 4.91
C ALA A 12 8.91 19.07 5.98
N ALA A 13 8.44 19.16 7.23
CA ALA A 13 9.26 19.59 8.36
C ALA A 13 10.40 18.62 8.73
N ASP A 14 10.29 17.34 8.34
CA ASP A 14 11.29 16.30 8.63
C ASP A 14 12.33 16.17 7.50
N ARG A 15 12.37 17.13 6.56
CA ARG A 15 13.30 17.13 5.42
C ARG A 15 14.77 16.96 5.83
N ASP A 16 15.20 17.59 6.92
CA ASP A 16 16.57 17.45 7.42
C ASP A 16 16.88 16.04 7.97
N ILE A 17 15.87 15.36 8.51
CA ILE A 17 15.99 13.96 8.96
C ILE A 17 16.15 13.05 7.74
N VAL A 18 15.40 13.28 6.66
CA VAL A 18 15.58 12.54 5.40
C VAL A 18 16.99 12.72 4.87
N ARG A 19 17.49 13.96 4.78
CA ARG A 19 18.88 14.24 4.31
C ARG A 19 19.94 13.51 5.12
N LYS A 20 19.75 13.38 6.43
CA LYS A 20 20.68 12.68 7.34
C LYS A 20 20.77 11.19 7.02
N HIS A 21 19.65 10.58 6.62
CA HIS A 21 19.53 9.13 6.38
C HIS A 21 19.46 8.76 4.90
N ALA A 22 19.60 9.73 4.00
CA ALA A 22 19.45 9.53 2.58
C ALA A 22 20.53 8.57 2.02
N VAL A 23 20.09 7.62 1.21
CA VAL A 23 20.98 6.71 0.49
C VAL A 23 21.33 7.25 -0.89
N ARG A 24 22.52 6.89 -1.39
CA ARG A 24 22.98 7.31 -2.71
C ARG A 24 22.01 6.86 -3.81
N GLY A 25 21.70 7.75 -4.73
CA GLY A 25 20.77 7.55 -5.85
C GLY A 25 19.31 7.80 -5.47
N SER A 26 18.99 8.07 -4.20
CA SER A 26 17.65 8.45 -3.80
C SER A 26 17.34 9.89 -4.16
N VAL A 27 16.05 10.18 -4.35
CA VAL A 27 15.56 11.53 -4.66
C VAL A 27 14.47 11.93 -3.70
N MET A 28 14.33 13.24 -3.53
CA MET A 28 13.27 13.83 -2.71
C MET A 28 12.52 14.88 -3.50
N ILE A 29 11.20 14.90 -3.31
CA ILE A 29 10.26 15.79 -3.98
C ILE A 29 9.26 16.34 -2.96
N GLN A 30 8.93 17.62 -3.08
CA GLN A 30 7.79 18.19 -2.37
C GLN A 30 6.49 17.71 -3.02
N LEU A 31 5.55 17.19 -2.21
CA LEU A 31 4.21 16.84 -2.68
C LEU A 31 3.26 18.03 -2.50
N ASN A 32 3.19 18.55 -1.27
CA ASN A 32 2.38 19.72 -0.92
C ASN A 32 3.03 20.44 0.27
N GLU A 33 2.42 21.47 0.86
CA GLU A 33 3.03 22.20 2.00
C GLU A 33 3.33 21.31 3.22
N GLN A 34 2.64 20.19 3.36
CA GLN A 34 2.72 19.28 4.50
C GLN A 34 3.64 18.09 4.28
N TYR A 35 3.75 17.58 3.05
CA TYR A 35 4.39 16.31 2.74
C TYR A 35 5.50 16.42 1.72
N ILE A 36 6.49 15.56 1.89
CA ILE A 36 7.53 15.24 0.92
C ILE A 36 7.46 13.75 0.59
N ALA A 37 7.82 13.40 -0.64
CA ALA A 37 8.10 12.02 -1.01
C ALA A 37 9.62 11.82 -1.12
N TYR A 38 10.07 10.75 -0.47
CA TYR A 38 11.41 10.21 -0.51
C TYR A 38 11.38 8.91 -1.31
N LEU A 39 12.04 8.92 -2.46
CA LEU A 39 12.01 7.84 -3.45
C LEU A 39 13.38 7.18 -3.52
N ILE A 40 13.39 5.85 -3.44
CA ILE A 40 14.60 5.03 -3.51
C ILE A 40 14.41 4.04 -4.66
N GLU A 41 15.51 3.68 -5.30
CA GLU A 41 15.51 2.70 -6.38
C GLU A 41 15.00 1.33 -5.86
N HIS A 42 14.21 0.65 -6.69
CA HIS A 42 13.76 -0.73 -6.45
C HIS A 42 12.88 -0.97 -5.20
N THR A 43 12.16 0.03 -4.70
CA THR A 43 11.21 -0.14 -3.58
C THR A 43 9.82 -0.60 -4.03
N TYR A 44 9.76 -1.76 -4.69
CA TYR A 44 8.52 -2.33 -5.26
C TYR A 44 7.89 -3.45 -4.43
N ASN A 45 8.48 -3.76 -3.27
CA ASN A 45 8.06 -4.93 -2.48
C ASN A 45 7.41 -4.47 -1.17
N SER A 46 6.19 -4.97 -0.91
CA SER A 46 5.41 -4.85 0.34
C SER A 46 6.03 -5.62 1.54
N GLY A 47 7.35 -5.79 1.53
CA GLY A 47 8.09 -6.56 2.54
C GLY A 47 8.48 -5.76 3.78
N LEU A 48 9.40 -6.30 4.56
CA LEU A 48 9.99 -5.58 5.69
C LEU A 48 10.71 -4.33 5.21
N ALA A 49 10.49 -3.22 5.91
CA ALA A 49 11.17 -1.97 5.65
C ALA A 49 12.69 -2.16 5.66
N GLN A 50 13.38 -1.59 4.67
CA GLN A 50 14.82 -1.64 4.57
C GLN A 50 15.47 -0.97 5.80
N GLU A 51 16.68 -1.42 6.18
CA GLU A 51 17.37 -0.95 7.40
C GLU A 51 17.45 0.59 7.49
N HIS A 52 17.70 1.27 6.36
CA HIS A 52 17.78 2.72 6.33
C HIS A 52 16.42 3.41 6.61
N ILE A 53 15.31 2.82 6.16
CA ILE A 53 13.95 3.29 6.50
C ILE A 53 13.65 3.04 7.97
N GLN A 54 14.10 1.92 8.53
CA GLN A 54 13.95 1.66 9.96
C GLN A 54 14.71 2.73 10.78
N LEU A 55 15.96 3.02 10.43
CA LEU A 55 16.75 4.07 11.08
C LEU A 55 16.12 5.45 10.95
N LEU A 56 15.60 5.77 9.77
CA LEU A 56 14.87 7.02 9.54
C LEU A 56 13.62 7.07 10.43
N SER A 57 12.89 5.95 10.53
CA SER A 57 11.65 5.85 11.30
C SER A 57 11.81 6.08 12.80
N GLU A 58 13.03 5.91 13.34
CA GLU A 58 13.37 6.23 14.73
C GLU A 58 13.29 7.73 15.03
N GLU A 59 13.51 8.58 14.02
CA GLU A 59 13.54 10.04 14.17
C GLU A 59 12.28 10.72 13.61
N ALA A 60 11.66 10.16 12.56
CA ALA A 60 10.45 10.71 11.94
C ALA A 60 9.47 9.59 11.53
N PRO A 61 8.15 9.79 11.60
CA PRO A 61 7.20 8.82 11.06
C PRO A 61 7.33 8.72 9.53
N VAL A 62 7.28 7.49 9.00
CA VAL A 62 7.45 7.19 7.57
C VAL A 62 6.25 6.42 7.06
N LEU A 63 5.58 6.96 6.05
CA LEU A 63 4.49 6.29 5.34
C LEU A 63 5.01 5.72 4.03
N TYR A 64 5.24 4.42 3.94
CA TYR A 64 5.41 3.78 2.64
C TYR A 64 4.04 3.63 1.99
N PHE A 65 3.85 4.20 0.80
CA PHE A 65 2.64 4.06 -0.02
C PHE A 65 3.00 3.39 -1.33
N TYR A 66 2.12 2.51 -1.83
CA TYR A 66 2.24 1.92 -3.15
C TYR A 66 0.86 1.68 -3.78
N ASN A 67 0.82 1.78 -5.11
CA ASN A 67 -0.34 1.46 -5.93
C ASN A 67 0.12 0.82 -7.24
N PHE A 68 -0.26 -0.43 -7.47
CA PHE A 68 0.09 -1.23 -8.64
C PHE A 68 -1.16 -1.42 -9.52
N ALA A 69 -1.74 -0.28 -9.89
CA ALA A 69 -2.88 -0.14 -10.80
C ALA A 69 -4.08 -1.04 -10.43
N ASP A 70 -4.31 -2.09 -11.21
CA ASP A 70 -5.43 -3.03 -11.11
C ASP A 70 -5.05 -4.34 -10.43
N HIS A 71 -3.87 -4.43 -9.81
CA HIS A 71 -3.46 -5.59 -9.02
C HIS A 71 -3.65 -5.36 -7.52
N GLU A 72 -3.01 -4.34 -6.96
CA GLU A 72 -3.00 -4.09 -5.52
C GLU A 72 -2.66 -2.65 -5.17
N TRP A 73 -3.02 -2.25 -3.95
CA TRP A 73 -2.50 -1.02 -3.34
C TRP A 73 -2.43 -1.16 -1.82
N GLY A 74 -1.66 -0.29 -1.19
CA GLY A 74 -1.57 -0.29 0.25
C GLY A 74 -0.62 0.73 0.82
N TYR A 75 -0.45 0.66 2.13
CA TYR A 75 0.52 1.46 2.85
C TYR A 75 1.04 0.74 4.09
N GLN A 76 2.21 1.19 4.55
CA GLN A 76 2.78 0.86 5.84
C GLN A 76 3.24 2.14 6.52
N LEU A 77 2.75 2.38 7.74
CA LEU A 77 3.18 3.48 8.58
C LEU A 77 4.14 2.96 9.64
N ILE A 78 5.37 3.47 9.61
CA ILE A 78 6.48 3.02 10.45
C ILE A 78 6.91 4.19 11.33
N HIS A 79 7.01 3.93 12.63
CA HIS A 79 7.51 4.90 13.60
C HIS A 79 8.22 4.17 14.75
N GLN A 80 9.37 4.70 15.19
CA GLN A 80 10.20 4.09 16.23
C GLN A 80 10.58 2.64 15.90
N GLY A 81 10.97 2.40 14.64
CA GLY A 81 11.39 1.10 14.14
C GLY A 81 10.28 0.06 14.04
N LYS A 82 9.01 0.45 14.22
CA LYS A 82 7.87 -0.47 14.23
C LYS A 82 6.79 -0.04 13.25
N GLU A 83 6.21 -1.02 12.58
CA GLU A 83 4.96 -0.84 11.85
C GLU A 83 3.83 -0.61 12.86
N ILE A 84 3.22 0.57 12.80
CA ILE A 84 2.17 1.01 13.73
C ILE A 84 0.79 1.02 13.10
N ALA A 85 0.73 1.03 11.76
CA ALA A 85 -0.46 0.88 10.95
C ALA A 85 -0.09 0.31 9.57
N ALA A 86 -0.94 -0.53 8.99
CA ALA A 86 -0.74 -1.06 7.66
C ALA A 86 -2.07 -1.42 6.99
N LEU A 87 -2.07 -1.36 5.67
CA LEU A 87 -3.15 -1.85 4.84
C LEU A 87 -2.54 -2.39 3.55
N HIS A 88 -3.03 -3.55 3.12
CA HIS A 88 -2.67 -4.15 1.86
C HIS A 88 -3.94 -4.73 1.24
N ILE A 89 -4.30 -4.26 0.05
CA ILE A 89 -5.49 -4.70 -0.67
C ILE A 89 -5.04 -5.27 -2.02
N ALA A 90 -5.03 -6.60 -2.13
CA ALA A 90 -4.91 -7.30 -3.41
C ALA A 90 -6.32 -7.49 -3.99
N TYR A 91 -6.57 -6.99 -5.20
CA TYR A 91 -7.88 -7.12 -5.85
C TYR A 91 -8.13 -8.56 -6.32
N GLU A 92 -7.05 -9.33 -6.53
CA GLU A 92 -7.07 -10.73 -6.96
C GLU A 92 -7.10 -11.72 -5.78
N TYR A 93 -7.32 -11.26 -4.54
CA TYR A 93 -7.18 -12.09 -3.32
C TYR A 93 -8.07 -13.35 -3.31
N GLU A 94 -9.24 -13.31 -3.96
CA GLU A 94 -10.13 -14.48 -4.06
C GLU A 94 -9.50 -15.55 -4.94
N GLU A 95 -8.92 -15.14 -6.07
CA GLU A 95 -8.22 -16.03 -6.99
C GLU A 95 -6.97 -16.63 -6.35
N GLU A 96 -6.18 -15.81 -5.66
CA GLU A 96 -5.01 -16.27 -4.91
C GLU A 96 -5.39 -17.35 -3.88
N MET A 97 -6.49 -17.15 -3.16
CA MET A 97 -6.96 -18.13 -2.17
C MET A 97 -7.45 -19.43 -2.80
N VAL A 98 -8.17 -19.35 -3.91
CA VAL A 98 -8.63 -20.53 -4.66
C VAL A 98 -7.42 -21.31 -5.18
N LEU A 99 -6.46 -20.61 -5.79
CA LEU A 99 -5.22 -21.20 -6.30
C LEU A 99 -4.40 -21.84 -5.20
N HIS A 100 -4.15 -21.13 -4.09
CA HIS A 100 -3.40 -21.65 -2.95
C HIS A 100 -4.06 -22.91 -2.37
N THR A 101 -5.39 -22.90 -2.22
CA THR A 101 -6.15 -24.07 -1.76
C THR A 101 -6.05 -25.23 -2.76
N ALA A 102 -6.00 -24.95 -4.06
CA ALA A 102 -5.84 -25.96 -5.09
C ALA A 102 -4.44 -26.56 -5.08
N GLU A 103 -3.39 -25.75 -4.93
CA GLU A 103 -2.00 -26.20 -4.81
C GLU A 103 -1.79 -27.10 -3.59
N GLU A 104 -2.39 -26.76 -2.45
CA GLU A 104 -2.32 -27.59 -1.24
C GLU A 104 -3.05 -28.94 -1.39
N ARG A 105 -4.20 -28.95 -2.07
CA ARG A 105 -5.05 -30.15 -2.21
C ARG A 105 -4.66 -31.04 -3.39
N TYR A 106 -4.10 -30.46 -4.45
CA TYR A 106 -3.79 -31.11 -5.71
C TYR A 106 -2.37 -30.75 -6.20
N PRO A 107 -1.32 -31.06 -5.41
CA PRO A 107 0.05 -30.64 -5.72
C PRO A 107 0.63 -31.23 -7.01
N GLU A 108 0.05 -32.32 -7.50
CA GLU A 108 0.50 -33.02 -8.72
C GLU A 108 -0.25 -32.59 -9.99
N SER A 109 -1.34 -31.80 -9.84
CA SER A 109 -2.12 -31.30 -10.98
C SER A 109 -1.59 -29.96 -11.44
N ASP A 110 -1.54 -29.76 -12.75
CA ASP A 110 -1.23 -28.45 -13.32
C ASP A 110 -2.48 -27.55 -13.39
N LEU A 111 -2.25 -26.24 -13.55
CA LEU A 111 -3.33 -25.24 -13.61
C LEU A 111 -4.34 -25.50 -14.74
N THR A 112 -3.88 -26.03 -15.88
CA THR A 112 -4.76 -26.28 -17.04
C THR A 112 -5.71 -27.43 -16.73
N GLU A 113 -5.21 -28.48 -16.09
CA GLU A 113 -6.03 -29.61 -15.64
C GLU A 113 -7.09 -29.16 -14.64
N LEU A 114 -6.69 -28.38 -13.62
CA LEU A 114 -7.58 -27.86 -12.58
C LEU A 114 -8.68 -26.93 -13.13
N LEU A 115 -8.34 -26.14 -14.15
CA LEU A 115 -9.28 -25.26 -14.82
C LEU A 115 -10.30 -26.05 -15.66
N LEU A 116 -9.82 -27.00 -16.47
CA LEU A 116 -10.68 -27.80 -17.37
C LEU A 116 -11.59 -28.78 -16.62
N SER A 117 -11.17 -29.28 -15.45
CA SER A 117 -11.97 -30.17 -14.61
C SER A 117 -13.08 -29.44 -13.84
N GLY A 118 -13.05 -28.10 -13.80
CA GLY A 118 -13.91 -27.28 -12.94
C GLY A 118 -13.57 -27.42 -11.45
N THR A 119 -12.35 -27.87 -11.11
CA THR A 119 -11.93 -28.02 -9.71
C THR A 119 -11.80 -26.67 -9.02
N LEU A 120 -11.28 -25.65 -9.71
CA LEU A 120 -11.13 -24.30 -9.15
C LEU A 120 -12.48 -23.69 -8.77
N GLU A 121 -13.51 -23.88 -9.62
CA GLU A 121 -14.84 -23.36 -9.35
C GLU A 121 -15.48 -24.02 -8.11
N LYS A 122 -15.29 -25.34 -7.95
CA LYS A 122 -15.76 -26.05 -6.74
C LYS A 122 -15.07 -25.53 -5.48
N ILE A 123 -13.76 -25.28 -5.54
CA ILE A 123 -13.03 -24.70 -4.42
C ILE A 123 -13.58 -23.31 -4.10
N ARG A 124 -13.86 -22.48 -5.11
CA ARG A 124 -14.49 -21.16 -4.91
C ARG A 124 -15.84 -21.30 -4.20
N GLU A 125 -16.75 -22.11 -4.72
CA GLU A 125 -18.08 -22.32 -4.13
C GLU A 125 -17.97 -22.80 -2.66
N GLU A 126 -17.02 -23.68 -2.36
CA GLU A 126 -16.73 -24.13 -0.99
C GLU A 126 -16.28 -22.96 -0.10
N LEU A 127 -15.31 -22.15 -0.54
CA LEU A 127 -14.78 -21.00 0.20
C LEU A 127 -15.85 -19.92 0.42
N GLU A 128 -16.71 -19.67 -0.58
CA GLU A 128 -17.87 -18.78 -0.47
C GLU A 128 -18.87 -19.31 0.56
N SER A 129 -19.24 -20.58 0.47
CA SER A 129 -20.21 -21.21 1.39
C SER A 129 -19.74 -21.20 2.85
N ALA A 130 -18.43 -21.25 3.06
CA ALA A 130 -17.80 -21.15 4.38
C ALA A 130 -17.50 -19.71 4.81
N SER A 131 -17.91 -18.71 4.01
CA SER A 131 -17.70 -17.28 4.26
C SER A 131 -16.24 -16.89 4.45
N VAL A 132 -15.30 -17.62 3.84
CA VAL A 132 -13.86 -17.41 4.04
C VAL A 132 -13.42 -16.07 3.43
N PHE A 133 -13.92 -15.73 2.24
CA PHE A 133 -13.64 -14.44 1.60
C PHE A 133 -14.13 -13.26 2.45
N GLU A 134 -15.36 -13.31 2.94
CA GLU A 134 -15.92 -12.26 3.81
C GLU A 134 -15.11 -12.10 5.11
N GLN A 135 -14.65 -13.20 5.70
CA GLN A 135 -13.81 -13.16 6.90
C GLN A 135 -12.44 -12.53 6.61
N LYS A 136 -11.79 -12.90 5.51
CA LYS A 136 -10.50 -12.31 5.11
C LYS A 136 -10.65 -10.82 4.83
N LEU A 137 -11.70 -10.44 4.11
CA LEU A 137 -12.03 -9.04 3.82
C LEU A 137 -12.29 -8.23 5.10
N GLY A 138 -12.99 -8.80 6.07
CA GLY A 138 -13.22 -8.19 7.38
C GLY A 138 -11.92 -7.95 8.16
N ASN A 139 -10.94 -8.85 8.02
CA ASN A 139 -9.67 -8.75 8.72
C ASN A 139 -8.68 -7.74 8.09
N LEU A 140 -8.88 -7.37 6.83
CA LEU A 140 -8.02 -6.47 6.06
C LEU A 140 -7.76 -5.13 6.77
N PHE A 141 -8.77 -4.62 7.46
CA PHE A 141 -8.76 -3.29 8.07
C PHE A 141 -8.35 -3.30 9.56
N ASN A 142 -8.06 -4.47 10.14
CA ASN A 142 -7.76 -4.57 11.58
C ASN A 142 -6.54 -3.74 11.98
N ASP A 143 -5.56 -3.61 11.07
CA ASP A 143 -4.31 -2.90 11.31
C ASP A 143 -4.24 -1.52 10.62
N SER A 144 -5.32 -1.07 9.95
CA SER A 144 -5.32 0.19 9.19
C SER A 144 -5.08 1.41 10.06
N ARG A 145 -5.60 1.40 11.30
CA ARG A 145 -5.39 2.41 12.36
C ARG A 145 -5.26 3.85 11.84
N PRO A 146 -6.31 4.42 11.23
CA PRO A 146 -6.28 5.74 10.58
C PRO A 146 -5.80 6.87 11.51
N GLU A 147 -5.98 6.68 12.82
CA GLU A 147 -5.66 7.66 13.85
C GLU A 147 -4.16 7.93 13.94
N GLN A 148 -3.33 6.97 13.51
CA GLN A 148 -1.88 7.12 13.50
C GLN A 148 -1.39 8.15 12.46
N PHE A 149 -2.21 8.51 11.47
CA PHE A 149 -1.86 9.54 10.48
C PHE A 149 -1.70 10.94 11.10
N GLN A 150 -2.18 11.16 12.33
CA GLN A 150 -1.87 12.37 13.10
C GLN A 150 -0.37 12.55 13.33
N LEU A 151 0.42 11.47 13.39
CA LEU A 151 1.88 11.55 13.50
C LEU A 151 2.51 12.21 12.27
N LEU A 152 1.93 12.01 11.09
CA LEU A 152 2.28 12.69 9.84
C LEU A 152 1.64 14.08 9.74
N GLY A 153 0.94 14.53 10.77
CA GLY A 153 0.30 15.84 10.84
C GLY A 153 -1.10 15.88 10.20
N ALA A 154 -1.70 14.75 9.84
CA ALA A 154 -3.05 14.74 9.29
C ALA A 154 -4.03 15.45 10.25
N SER A 155 -4.86 16.33 9.70
CA SER A 155 -5.83 17.10 10.47
C SER A 155 -6.91 16.20 11.07
N GLY A 156 -7.62 16.70 12.08
CA GLY A 156 -8.74 15.96 12.67
C GLY A 156 -9.83 15.61 11.64
N GLU A 157 -10.05 16.46 10.65
CA GLU A 157 -10.99 16.21 9.55
C GLU A 157 -10.48 15.10 8.62
N GLN A 158 -9.21 15.14 8.22
CA GLN A 158 -8.59 14.10 7.39
C GLN A 158 -8.65 12.73 8.08
N VAL A 159 -8.37 12.68 9.38
CA VAL A 159 -8.43 11.43 10.16
C VAL A 159 -9.85 10.87 10.20
N VAL A 160 -10.86 11.71 10.39
CA VAL A 160 -12.27 11.28 10.33
C VAL A 160 -12.62 10.70 8.96
N GLN A 161 -12.21 11.37 7.88
CA GLN A 161 -12.42 10.86 6.51
C GLN A 161 -11.68 9.54 6.25
N LEU A 162 -10.44 9.40 6.72
CA LEU A 162 -9.69 8.14 6.63
C LEU A 162 -10.39 7.02 7.41
N CYS A 163 -10.92 7.31 8.60
CA CYS A 163 -11.73 6.38 9.39
C CYS A 163 -12.97 5.89 8.65
N GLU A 164 -13.63 6.77 7.90
CA GLU A 164 -14.81 6.41 7.11
C GLU A 164 -14.43 5.48 5.94
N ILE A 165 -13.40 5.83 5.16
CA ILE A 165 -13.04 5.06 3.95
C ILE A 165 -12.27 3.78 4.25
N LEU A 166 -11.44 3.75 5.29
CA LEU A 166 -10.62 2.59 5.67
C LEU A 166 -11.40 1.63 6.58
N SER A 167 -12.63 1.32 6.16
CA SER A 167 -13.56 0.49 6.91
C SER A 167 -14.20 -0.58 6.03
N HIS A 168 -14.46 -1.75 6.60
CA HIS A 168 -15.18 -2.83 5.92
C HIS A 168 -16.58 -2.39 5.43
N SER A 169 -17.21 -1.43 6.12
CA SER A 169 -18.50 -0.86 5.71
C SER A 169 -18.44 -0.11 4.38
N PHE A 170 -17.30 0.51 4.06
CA PHE A 170 -17.15 1.35 2.88
C PHE A 170 -17.15 0.53 1.59
N ILE A 171 -16.44 -0.60 1.58
CA ILE A 171 -16.26 -1.43 0.38
C ILE A 171 -17.48 -2.31 0.05
N HIS A 172 -18.55 -2.28 0.86
CA HIS A 172 -19.81 -3.01 0.64
C HIS A 172 -19.65 -4.48 0.19
N ARG A 173 -18.61 -5.19 0.65
CA ARG A 173 -18.25 -6.56 0.24
C ARG A 173 -17.90 -6.72 -1.25
N ASN A 174 -17.45 -5.66 -1.91
CA ASN A 174 -17.01 -5.71 -3.31
C ASN A 174 -15.60 -5.10 -3.42
N ILE A 175 -14.62 -5.97 -3.63
CA ILE A 175 -13.22 -5.57 -3.73
C ILE A 175 -12.94 -4.65 -4.92
N ASN A 176 -13.76 -4.68 -5.98
CA ASN A 176 -13.63 -3.72 -7.08
C ASN A 176 -13.91 -2.28 -6.64
N GLN A 177 -14.71 -2.08 -5.58
CA GLN A 177 -14.88 -0.75 -4.96
C GLN A 177 -13.64 -0.33 -4.17
N ALA A 178 -12.79 -1.28 -3.77
CA ALA A 178 -11.52 -0.97 -3.13
C ALA A 178 -10.52 -0.30 -4.09
N MET A 179 -10.74 -0.39 -5.41
CA MET A 179 -9.95 0.36 -6.40
C MET A 179 -10.08 1.88 -6.21
N GLU A 180 -11.28 2.34 -5.85
CA GLU A 180 -11.55 3.76 -5.60
C GLU A 180 -10.94 4.27 -4.29
N LEU A 181 -10.61 3.36 -3.36
CA LEU A 181 -10.04 3.74 -2.06
C LEU A 181 -8.68 4.39 -2.20
N SER A 182 -7.83 3.89 -3.10
CA SER A 182 -6.50 4.46 -3.32
C SER A 182 -6.59 5.94 -3.74
N GLY A 183 -7.50 6.26 -4.66
CA GLY A 183 -7.77 7.63 -5.10
C GLY A 183 -8.31 8.52 -3.98
N LYS A 184 -9.28 8.03 -3.20
CA LYS A 184 -9.84 8.77 -2.05
C LYS A 184 -8.79 9.01 -0.97
N PHE A 185 -7.95 8.03 -0.70
CA PHE A 185 -6.84 8.15 0.26
C PHE A 185 -5.86 9.25 -0.17
N ILE A 186 -5.48 9.26 -1.45
CA ILE A 186 -4.62 10.28 -2.05
C ILE A 186 -5.26 11.67 -1.92
N GLU A 187 -6.56 11.81 -2.26
CA GLU A 187 -7.32 13.06 -2.19
C GLU A 187 -7.40 13.59 -0.75
N ILE A 188 -7.70 12.73 0.23
CA ILE A 188 -7.81 13.13 1.65
C ILE A 188 -6.48 13.70 2.16
N LEU A 189 -5.35 13.10 1.77
CA LEU A 189 -4.03 13.57 2.16
C LEU A 189 -3.49 14.70 1.27
N GLY A 190 -4.13 15.00 0.14
CA GLY A 190 -3.67 16.00 -0.83
C GLY A 190 -2.33 15.64 -1.45
N ILE A 191 -2.11 14.36 -1.75
CA ILE A 191 -0.85 13.82 -2.31
C ILE A 191 -1.04 13.36 -3.75
N GLU A 192 -1.80 14.11 -4.55
CA GLU A 192 -2.24 13.74 -5.90
C GLU A 192 -1.11 13.30 -6.82
N GLU A 193 0.08 13.87 -6.65
CA GLU A 193 1.27 13.51 -7.42
C GLU A 193 1.65 12.01 -7.23
N MET A 194 1.33 11.40 -6.08
CA MET A 194 1.59 9.98 -5.82
C MET A 194 0.79 9.05 -6.75
N SER A 195 -0.16 9.56 -7.52
CA SER A 195 -0.84 8.83 -8.60
C SER A 195 0.05 8.54 -9.83
N CYS A 196 1.19 9.23 -9.96
CA CYS A 196 2.09 9.03 -11.11
C CYS A 196 3.59 8.97 -10.78
N ILE A 197 3.98 9.21 -9.52
CA ILE A 197 5.37 9.20 -9.09
C ILE A 197 5.96 7.79 -8.96
N ARG A 198 7.15 7.61 -9.51
CA ARG A 198 8.09 6.52 -9.18
C ARG A 198 9.52 7.00 -9.36
N HIS A 199 10.46 6.41 -8.61
CA HIS A 199 11.87 6.81 -8.57
C HIS A 199 12.48 7.01 -9.96
N GLU A 200 12.42 6.00 -10.83
CA GLU A 200 13.10 5.99 -12.13
C GLU A 200 12.53 7.06 -13.06
N ARG A 201 11.21 7.29 -13.01
CA ARG A 201 10.60 8.36 -13.82
C ARG A 201 11.00 9.73 -13.35
N VAL A 202 11.03 9.95 -12.04
CA VAL A 202 11.43 11.23 -11.45
C VAL A 202 12.91 11.51 -11.76
N VAL A 203 13.77 10.49 -11.70
CA VAL A 203 15.17 10.61 -12.08
C VAL A 203 15.33 10.86 -13.58
N GLU A 204 14.58 10.15 -14.44
CA GLU A 204 14.59 10.34 -15.90
C GLU A 204 14.07 11.72 -16.33
N SER A 205 13.05 12.25 -15.65
CA SER A 205 12.46 13.57 -15.94
C SER A 205 13.22 14.73 -15.30
N GLU A 206 14.15 14.46 -14.39
CA GLU A 206 14.85 15.45 -13.56
C GLU A 206 13.89 16.32 -12.71
N GLU A 207 12.70 15.81 -12.39
CA GLU A 207 11.66 16.51 -11.62
C GLU A 207 11.79 16.23 -10.12
N TYR A 208 12.96 16.53 -9.54
CA TYR A 208 13.24 16.38 -8.10
C TYR A 208 13.78 17.65 -7.46
N ASP A 209 13.51 17.83 -6.16
CA ASP A 209 14.08 18.93 -5.38
C ASP A 209 15.55 18.64 -5.05
N GLU A 210 15.85 17.39 -4.67
CA GLU A 210 17.15 16.95 -4.18
C GLU A 210 17.47 15.53 -4.66
N LEU A 211 18.74 15.32 -5.01
CA LEU A 211 19.35 14.03 -5.36
C LEU A 211 20.52 13.77 -4.41
N PHE A 212 20.62 12.55 -3.90
CA PHE A 212 21.62 12.14 -2.90
C PHE A 212 22.68 11.17 -3.45
#